data_AF-A0A3A6NAV1-F1
#
_entry.id   AF-A0A3A6NAV1-F1
#
_cell.length_a   1.000
_cell.length_b   1.000
_cell.length_c   1.000
_cell.angle_alpha   90.00
_cell.angle_beta   90.00
_cell.angle_gamma   90.00
#
_symmetry.space_group_name_H-M   'P 1'
#
loop_
_entity.id
_entity.type
_entity.pdbx_description
1 polymer ?
#
loop_
_entity_poly.entity_id
_entity_poly.type
_entity_poly.pdbx_seq_one_letter_code
_entity_poly.pdbx_strand_id
1 'polypeptide(L)'
;MKAARLLLPAVLAGLCLHGAATVQAVALDPGQEQFFSQFRTAISGEDARRLIDLTHPQARECTRDDEQEAYYGLIMQGLVQMLGRQQIIKEISSRKIEVQDMQQSSEAAAQASMKWPIQPEEQLIVRYEKDGAETTATLYIAREQDQWKWIHLCYQ
;
A
#
# COMPACT_ATOMS: atom_id res chain seq x y z
N MET A 1 -36.67 -43.49 6.99
CA MET A 1 -35.37 -44.19 6.85
C MET A 1 -35.16 -44.58 5.38
N LYS A 2 -33.89 -44.57 4.92
CA LYS A 2 -33.34 -44.68 3.53
C LYS A 2 -33.08 -43.29 2.90
N ALA A 3 -31.82 -42.81 2.87
CA ALA A 3 -30.70 -43.15 1.96
C ALA A 3 -30.93 -42.58 0.55
N ALA A 4 -30.04 -41.88 -0.15
CA ALA A 4 -28.63 -41.57 0.00
C ALA A 4 -28.22 -40.50 -1.07
N ARG A 5 -27.09 -39.82 -0.83
CA ARG A 5 -26.02 -39.44 -1.79
C ARG A 5 -26.18 -38.25 -2.77
N LEU A 6 -25.07 -37.49 -2.82
CA LEU A 6 -24.50 -36.64 -3.90
C LEU A 6 -25.10 -35.22 -4.01
N LEU A 7 -24.34 -34.11 -3.98
CA LEU A 7 -23.05 -33.81 -4.61
C LEU A 7 -22.19 -32.80 -3.79
N LEU A 8 -20.87 -33.04 -3.71
CA LEU A 8 -19.79 -32.05 -3.51
C LEU A 8 -19.63 -31.20 -4.81
N PRO A 9 -18.63 -30.28 -4.95
CA PRO A 9 -18.38 -29.00 -4.30
C PRO A 9 -18.36 -27.84 -5.35
N ALA A 10 -18.66 -26.59 -4.99
CA ALA A 10 -18.38 -25.46 -5.89
C ALA A 10 -17.00 -24.87 -5.58
N VAL A 11 -15.95 -25.62 -5.98
CA VAL A 11 -14.66 -25.03 -6.33
C VAL A 11 -14.78 -24.61 -7.80
N LEU A 12 -14.79 -23.31 -8.06
CA LEU A 12 -14.40 -22.70 -9.33
C LEU A 12 -13.53 -21.50 -8.96
N ALA A 13 -12.20 -21.58 -9.02
CA ALA A 13 -11.40 -21.62 -10.25
C ALA A 13 -11.65 -20.39 -11.14
N GLY A 14 -11.28 -19.22 -10.64
CA GLY A 14 -10.89 -18.09 -11.48
C GLY A 14 -9.38 -18.13 -11.71
N LEU A 15 -8.92 -19.06 -12.55
CA LEU A 15 -7.55 -19.08 -13.06
C LEU A 15 -7.47 -18.12 -14.26
N CYS A 16 -6.49 -17.24 -14.18
CA CYS A 16 -5.81 -16.55 -15.28
C CYS A 16 -6.63 -15.56 -16.11
N LEU A 17 -6.46 -14.27 -15.78
CA LEU A 17 -6.07 -13.23 -16.73
C LEU A 17 -5.74 -11.96 -15.94
N HIS A 18 -4.61 -11.97 -15.24
CA HIS A 18 -3.84 -10.74 -15.12
C HIS A 18 -2.52 -11.08 -15.77
N GLY A 19 -2.31 -10.55 -16.97
CA GLY A 19 -0.99 -10.58 -17.57
C GLY A 19 -0.04 -10.07 -16.50
N ALA A 20 0.89 -10.94 -16.09
CA ALA A 20 2.06 -10.49 -15.38
C ALA A 20 2.82 -9.63 -16.40
N ALA A 21 2.42 -8.37 -16.51
CA ALA A 21 3.36 -7.34 -16.89
C ALA A 21 4.51 -7.55 -15.92
N THR A 22 5.62 -8.09 -16.42
CA THR A 22 6.87 -8.13 -15.68
C THR A 22 7.31 -6.69 -15.56
N VAL A 23 6.75 -6.01 -14.58
CA VAL A 23 7.15 -4.66 -14.25
C VAL A 23 8.55 -4.79 -13.69
N GLN A 24 9.53 -4.28 -14.43
CA GLN A 24 10.91 -4.24 -13.97
C GLN A 24 11.01 -3.18 -12.87
N ALA A 25 10.67 -3.61 -11.67
CA ALA A 25 10.96 -2.85 -10.47
C ALA A 25 12.48 -2.75 -10.30
N VAL A 26 12.96 -1.55 -10.05
CA VAL A 26 14.38 -1.23 -9.94
C VAL A 26 14.76 -1.21 -8.47
N ALA A 27 16.03 -1.48 -8.16
CA ALA A 27 16.56 -1.25 -6.83
C ALA A 27 16.36 0.21 -6.41
N LEU A 28 16.22 0.44 -5.10
CA LEU A 28 16.01 1.77 -4.57
C LEU A 28 17.25 2.65 -4.75
N ASP A 29 17.04 3.94 -5.02
CA ASP A 29 18.08 4.95 -4.85
C ASP A 29 18.26 5.33 -3.36
N PRO A 30 19.35 6.04 -2.98
CA PRO A 30 19.62 6.35 -1.58
C PRO A 30 18.51 7.12 -0.85
N GLY A 31 17.78 7.98 -1.57
CA GLY A 31 16.69 8.76 -0.98
C GLY A 31 15.44 7.91 -0.74
N GLN A 32 15.14 7.00 -1.67
CA GLN A 32 14.11 5.98 -1.50
C GLN A 32 14.42 5.04 -0.33
N GLU A 33 15.67 4.58 -0.21
CA GLU A 33 16.12 3.73 0.90
C GLU A 33 15.95 4.45 2.25
N GLN A 34 16.38 5.71 2.33
CA GLN A 34 16.25 6.52 3.53
C GLN A 34 14.78 6.72 3.91
N PHE A 35 13.92 7.06 2.95
CA PHE A 35 12.48 7.20 3.19
C PHE A 35 11.89 5.88 3.70
N PHE A 36 12.15 4.77 3.01
CA PHE A 36 11.60 3.46 3.37
C PHE A 36 12.04 3.04 4.77
N SER A 37 13.31 3.26 5.12
CA SER A 37 13.85 2.99 6.45
C SER A 37 13.09 3.77 7.53
N GLN A 38 12.83 5.06 7.32
CA GLN A 38 12.06 5.89 8.26
C GLN A 38 10.60 5.44 8.36
N PHE A 39 9.98 5.13 7.23
CA PHE A 39 8.60 4.64 7.16
C PHE A 39 8.43 3.31 7.89
N ARG A 40 9.34 2.36 7.63
CA ARG A 40 9.37 1.06 8.33
C ARG A 40 9.61 1.25 9.83
N THR A 41 10.47 2.18 10.22
CA THR A 41 10.73 2.49 11.64
C THR A 41 9.48 3.05 12.31
N ALA A 42 8.74 3.95 11.64
CA ALA A 42 7.47 4.48 12.15
C ALA A 42 6.45 3.35 12.37
N ILE A 43 6.29 2.44 11.40
CA ILE A 43 5.38 1.29 11.54
C ILE A 43 5.83 0.36 12.66
N SER A 44 7.13 0.05 12.71
CA SER A 44 7.67 -0.84 13.74
C SER A 44 7.51 -0.25 15.13
N GLY A 45 7.63 1.07 15.28
CA GLY A 45 7.42 1.80 16.53
C GLY A 45 5.95 2.14 16.83
N GLU A 46 5.03 1.85 15.91
CA GLU A 46 3.62 2.28 15.98
C GLU A 46 3.47 3.81 16.17
N ASP A 47 4.38 4.58 15.56
CA ASP A 47 4.49 6.02 15.72
C ASP A 47 3.69 6.77 14.64
N ALA A 48 2.42 7.06 14.93
CA ALA A 48 1.53 7.77 14.03
C ALA A 48 2.00 9.21 13.74
N ARG A 49 2.71 9.87 14.66
CA ARG A 49 3.26 11.22 14.42
C ARG A 49 4.37 11.18 13.40
N ARG A 50 5.28 10.21 13.51
CA ARG A 50 6.32 10.02 12.50
C ARG A 50 5.72 9.64 11.14
N LEU A 51 4.64 8.87 11.13
CA LEU A 51 3.90 8.57 9.90
C LEU A 51 3.34 9.86 9.26
N ILE A 52 2.73 10.75 10.05
CA ILE A 52 2.24 12.06 9.61
C ILE A 52 3.36 12.90 8.98
N ASP A 53 4.54 12.97 9.61
CA ASP A 53 5.69 13.74 9.09
C ASP A 53 6.21 13.22 7.75
N LEU A 54 6.04 11.91 7.50
CA LEU A 54 6.41 11.25 6.26
C LEU A 54 5.33 11.38 5.18
N THR A 55 4.11 11.80 5.54
CA THR A 55 2.99 11.97 4.60
C THR A 55 3.13 13.27 3.82
N HIS A 56 2.78 13.23 2.55
CA HIS A 56 2.71 14.46 1.74
C HIS A 56 1.67 15.43 2.32
N PRO A 57 1.93 16.75 2.38
CA PRO A 57 1.00 17.72 2.98
C PRO A 57 -0.42 17.66 2.42
N GLN A 58 -0.56 17.55 1.10
CA GLN A 58 -1.88 17.45 0.46
C GLN A 58 -2.66 16.17 0.85
N ALA A 59 -1.98 15.08 1.22
CA ALA A 59 -2.64 13.89 1.74
C ALA A 59 -3.03 14.04 3.22
N ARG A 60 -2.34 14.91 3.97
CA ARG A 60 -2.71 15.26 5.36
C ARG A 60 -3.96 16.12 5.43
N GLU A 61 -4.20 16.95 4.41
CA GLU A 61 -5.40 17.80 4.28
C GLU A 61 -6.70 17.00 4.13
N CYS A 62 -6.62 15.68 3.96
CA CYS A 62 -7.79 14.80 3.91
C CYS A 62 -8.53 14.66 5.25
N THR A 63 -7.93 15.14 6.33
CA THR A 63 -8.54 15.21 7.66
C THR A 63 -8.14 16.53 8.31
N ARG A 64 -8.93 16.99 9.29
CA ARG A 64 -8.64 18.22 10.01
C ARG A 64 -7.45 18.05 10.93
N ASP A 65 -6.72 19.13 11.20
CA ASP A 65 -5.53 19.09 12.06
C ASP A 65 -5.80 18.52 13.47
N ASP A 66 -6.98 18.78 14.04
CA ASP A 66 -7.39 18.26 15.35
C ASP A 66 -7.77 16.77 15.34
N GLU A 67 -7.94 16.18 14.15
CA GLU A 67 -8.33 14.78 13.94
C GLU A 67 -7.18 13.93 13.36
N GLN A 68 -6.08 14.56 12.91
CA GLN A 68 -4.96 13.89 12.23
C GLN A 68 -4.39 12.72 13.04
N GLU A 69 -4.09 12.89 14.33
CA GLU A 69 -3.52 11.79 15.14
C GLU A 69 -4.44 10.57 15.20
N ALA A 70 -5.75 10.78 15.32
CA ALA A 70 -6.73 9.69 15.33
C ALA A 70 -6.87 9.01 13.97
N TYR A 71 -6.96 9.81 12.89
CA TYR A 71 -7.05 9.30 11.53
C TYR A 71 -5.81 8.48 11.13
N TYR A 72 -4.61 9.02 11.37
CA TYR A 72 -3.36 8.31 11.09
C TYR A 72 -3.10 7.15 12.06
N GLY A 73 -3.70 7.15 13.25
CA GLY A 73 -3.73 5.99 14.14
C GLY A 73 -4.45 4.79 13.50
N LEU A 74 -5.57 5.02 12.81
CA LEU A 74 -6.29 3.96 12.09
C LEU A 74 -5.47 3.44 10.89
N ILE A 75 -4.84 4.34 10.13
CA ILE A 75 -3.96 3.94 9.03
C ILE A 75 -2.77 3.12 9.58
N MET A 76 -2.16 3.59 10.67
CA MET A 76 -1.06 2.88 11.33
C MET A 76 -1.46 1.46 11.72
N GLN A 77 -2.65 1.26 12.29
CA GLN A 77 -3.15 -0.07 12.64
C GLN A 77 -3.18 -1.00 11.41
N GLY A 78 -3.68 -0.52 10.27
CA GLY A 78 -3.68 -1.28 9.02
C GLY A 78 -2.26 -1.58 8.52
N LEU A 79 -1.38 -0.58 8.56
CA LEU A 79 0.03 -0.73 8.17
C LEU A 79 0.77 -1.75 9.05
N VAL A 80 0.54 -1.76 10.36
CA VAL A 80 1.13 -2.74 11.28
C VAL A 80 0.63 -4.16 10.98
N GLN A 81 -0.67 -4.31 10.69
CA GLN A 81 -1.23 -5.60 10.30
C GLN A 81 -0.63 -6.14 8.99
N MET A 82 -0.32 -5.25 8.05
CA MET A 82 0.26 -5.63 6.75
C MET A 82 1.77 -5.82 6.82
N LEU A 83 2.50 -4.86 7.39
CA LEU A 83 3.96 -4.69 7.26
C LEU A 83 4.73 -4.74 8.59
N GLY A 84 4.07 -4.98 9.71
CA GLY A 84 4.64 -4.90 11.06
C GLY A 84 5.76 -5.89 11.40
N ARG A 85 5.86 -6.25 12.68
CA ARG A 85 7.07 -6.87 13.25
C ARG A 85 7.25 -8.36 12.94
N GLN A 86 6.21 -9.06 12.49
CA GLN A 86 6.27 -10.52 12.28
C GLN A 86 6.60 -10.90 10.83
N GLN A 87 6.68 -9.92 9.93
CA GLN A 87 6.91 -10.10 8.51
C GLN A 87 8.41 -10.10 8.19
N ILE A 88 8.85 -11.04 7.34
CA ILE A 88 10.22 -11.07 6.82
C ILE A 88 10.22 -10.40 5.46
N ILE A 89 10.78 -9.19 5.38
CA ILE A 89 10.98 -8.51 4.09
C ILE A 89 12.02 -9.28 3.27
N LYS A 90 11.63 -9.72 2.08
CA LYS A 90 12.48 -10.44 1.14
C LYS A 90 13.13 -9.49 0.13
N GLU A 91 12.36 -8.50 -0.32
CA GLU A 91 12.78 -7.57 -1.36
C GLU A 91 12.00 -6.26 -1.24
N ILE A 92 12.66 -5.15 -1.58
CA ILE A 92 12.03 -3.85 -1.77
C ILE A 92 12.57 -3.28 -3.07
N SER A 93 11.66 -2.81 -3.91
CA SER A 93 11.99 -2.20 -5.19
C SER A 93 11.06 -1.03 -5.47
N SER A 94 11.44 -0.18 -6.42
CA SER A 94 10.64 0.97 -6.84
C SER A 94 10.31 0.89 -8.32
N ARG A 95 9.19 1.50 -8.70
CA ARG A 95 8.87 1.76 -10.09
C ARG A 95 8.20 3.12 -10.23
N LYS A 96 8.39 3.76 -11.38
CA LYS A 96 7.55 4.91 -11.77
C LYS A 96 6.15 4.42 -12.10
N ILE A 97 5.15 5.24 -11.80
CA ILE A 97 3.77 4.94 -12.18
C ILE A 97 3.53 5.48 -13.58
N GLU A 98 2.96 4.63 -14.44
CA GLU A 98 2.52 5.03 -15.76
C GLU A 98 1.06 5.54 -15.73
N VAL A 99 0.71 6.36 -16.71
CA VAL A 99 -0.64 6.95 -16.80
C VAL A 99 -1.75 5.88 -16.82
N GLN A 100 -1.48 4.71 -17.41
CA GLN A 100 -2.44 3.60 -17.49
C GLN A 100 -2.68 2.93 -16.13
N ASP A 101 -1.63 2.74 -15.33
CA ASP A 101 -1.75 2.24 -13.95
C ASP A 101 -2.62 3.20 -13.11
N MET A 102 -2.46 4.51 -13.33
CA MET A 102 -3.24 5.54 -12.64
C MET A 102 -4.72 5.53 -13.03
N GLN A 103 -5.06 5.27 -14.28
CA GLN A 103 -6.46 5.19 -14.71
C GLN A 103 -7.19 4.04 -14.00
N GLN A 104 -6.60 2.85 -13.99
CA GLN A 104 -7.18 1.69 -13.30
C GLN A 104 -7.31 1.91 -11.79
N SER A 105 -6.25 2.44 -11.16
CA SER A 105 -6.28 2.76 -9.72
C SER A 105 -7.33 3.82 -9.39
N SER A 106 -7.47 4.85 -10.23
CA SER A 106 -8.44 5.93 -10.02
C SER A 106 -9.87 5.47 -10.24
N GLU A 107 -10.13 4.58 -11.19
CA GLU A 107 -11.45 3.98 -11.40
C GLU A 107 -11.87 3.12 -10.21
N ALA A 108 -10.97 2.26 -9.70
CA ALA A 108 -11.22 1.46 -8.51
C ALA A 108 -11.43 2.34 -7.26
N ALA A 109 -10.63 3.40 -7.11
CA ALA A 109 -10.80 4.37 -6.02
C ALA A 109 -12.15 5.11 -6.13
N ALA A 110 -12.55 5.53 -7.33
CA ALA A 110 -13.82 6.21 -7.57
C ALA A 110 -15.03 5.33 -7.22
N GLN A 111 -14.96 4.03 -7.52
CA GLN A 111 -15.99 3.06 -7.11
C GLN A 111 -16.13 2.96 -5.57
N ALA A 112 -15.06 3.26 -4.84
CA ALA A 112 -15.03 3.25 -3.38
C ALA A 112 -15.20 4.65 -2.74
N SER A 113 -15.65 5.66 -3.50
CA SER A 113 -15.74 7.07 -3.05
C SER A 113 -14.42 7.62 -2.51
N MET A 114 -13.30 7.19 -3.09
CA MET A 114 -11.97 7.62 -2.73
C MET A 114 -11.28 8.32 -3.90
N LYS A 115 -10.43 9.30 -3.61
CA LYS A 115 -9.62 9.99 -4.63
C LYS A 115 -8.19 10.22 -4.18
N TRP A 116 -7.29 10.31 -5.15
CA TRP A 116 -5.92 10.73 -4.93
C TRP A 116 -5.89 12.25 -4.70
N PRO A 117 -5.40 12.74 -3.54
CA PRO A 117 -5.26 14.18 -3.29
C PRO A 117 -4.12 14.78 -4.15
N ILE A 118 -3.13 13.96 -4.46
CA ILE A 118 -2.01 14.23 -5.37
C ILE A 118 -1.75 12.97 -6.20
N GLN A 119 -1.34 13.13 -7.45
CA GLN A 119 -0.95 11.99 -8.28
C GLN A 119 0.35 11.37 -7.73
N PRO A 120 0.37 10.06 -7.44
CA PRO A 120 1.61 9.38 -7.13
C PRO A 120 2.54 9.35 -8.35
N GLU A 121 3.83 9.50 -8.09
CA GLU A 121 4.89 9.44 -9.09
C GLU A 121 5.55 8.06 -9.13
N GLU A 122 5.64 7.41 -7.96
CA GLU A 122 6.36 6.16 -7.76
C GLU A 122 5.56 5.18 -6.88
N GLN A 123 5.80 3.88 -7.09
CA GLN A 123 5.39 2.81 -6.19
C GLN A 123 6.63 2.18 -5.57
N LEU A 124 6.64 2.07 -4.25
CA LEU A 124 7.54 1.14 -3.56
C LEU A 124 6.81 -0.18 -3.38
N ILE A 125 7.40 -1.24 -3.93
CA ILE A 125 6.87 -2.59 -3.91
C ILE A 125 7.64 -3.36 -2.86
N VAL A 126 6.95 -3.78 -1.81
CA VAL A 126 7.54 -4.51 -0.67
C VAL A 126 7.08 -5.95 -0.77
N ARG A 127 8.01 -6.86 -1.02
CA ARG A 127 7.77 -8.30 -1.00
C ARG A 127 8.21 -8.88 0.32
N TYR A 128 7.30 -9.57 1.00
CA TYR A 128 7.54 -10.09 2.35
C TYR A 128 6.85 -11.43 2.56
N GLU A 129 7.32 -12.18 3.54
CA GLU A 129 6.69 -13.41 3.99
C GLU A 129 5.83 -13.12 5.24
N LYS A 130 4.58 -13.60 5.21
CA LYS A 130 3.62 -13.53 6.33
C LYS A 130 2.88 -14.87 6.41
N ASP A 131 2.85 -15.46 7.61
CA ASP A 131 2.18 -16.74 7.87
C ASP A 131 2.61 -17.87 6.90
N GLY A 132 3.89 -17.85 6.48
CA GLY A 132 4.46 -18.83 5.55
C GLY A 132 4.10 -18.61 4.07
N ALA A 133 3.38 -17.53 3.74
CA ALA A 133 3.05 -17.14 2.37
C ALA A 133 3.79 -15.87 1.95
N GLU A 134 4.27 -15.85 0.70
CA GLU A 134 4.81 -14.63 0.10
C GLU A 134 3.66 -13.67 -0.27
N THR A 135 3.80 -12.42 0.15
CA THR A 135 2.83 -11.35 -0.05
C THR A 135 3.56 -10.10 -0.55
N THR A 136 2.81 -9.26 -1.27
CA THR A 136 3.28 -7.96 -1.74
C THR A 136 2.41 -6.86 -1.16
N ALA A 137 3.03 -5.77 -0.72
CA ALA A 137 2.36 -4.51 -0.44
C ALA A 137 2.96 -3.40 -1.30
N THR A 138 2.12 -2.45 -1.69
CA THR A 138 2.52 -1.30 -2.49
C THR A 138 2.31 -0.03 -1.68
N LEU A 139 3.35 0.78 -1.60
CA LEU A 139 3.30 2.13 -1.06
C LEU A 139 3.34 3.11 -2.23
N TYR A 140 2.47 4.11 -2.19
CA TYR A 140 2.42 5.15 -3.21
C TYR A 140 3.18 6.37 -2.72
N ILE A 141 4.04 6.90 -3.57
CA ILE A 141 4.96 7.99 -3.24
C ILE A 141 4.77 9.16 -4.21
N ALA A 142 4.83 10.37 -3.68
CA ALA A 142 4.97 11.61 -4.43
C ALA A 142 6.16 12.42 -3.90
N ARG A 143 6.65 13.39 -4.69
CA ARG A 143 7.75 14.25 -4.28
C ARG A 143 7.28 15.57 -3.69
N GLU A 144 7.88 15.95 -2.57
CA GLU A 144 7.80 17.30 -2.01
C GLU A 144 9.21 17.87 -1.94
N GLN A 145 9.54 18.86 -2.79
CA GLN A 145 10.86 19.52 -2.80
C GLN A 145 12.03 18.50 -2.80
N ASP A 146 11.99 17.56 -3.75
CA ASP A 146 12.91 16.42 -3.90
C ASP A 146 12.86 15.34 -2.79
N GLN A 147 12.04 15.52 -1.75
CA GLN A 147 11.83 14.51 -0.72
C GLN A 147 10.74 13.52 -1.11
N TRP A 148 10.95 12.25 -0.80
CA TRP A 148 9.94 11.21 -0.95
C TRP A 148 8.95 11.29 0.19
N LYS A 149 7.67 11.34 -0.16
CA LYS A 149 6.56 11.38 0.79
C LYS A 149 5.56 10.31 0.43
N TRP A 150 5.13 9.51 1.41
CA TRP A 150 4.03 8.60 1.13
C TRP A 150 2.73 9.37 0.99
N ILE A 151 1.82 8.79 0.22
CA ILE A 151 0.49 9.30 0.01
C ILE A 151 -0.52 8.18 0.11
N HIS A 152 -1.75 8.56 0.42
CA HIS A 152 -2.89 7.66 0.47
C HIS A 152 -4.08 8.29 -0.23
N LEU A 153 -5.01 7.42 -0.57
CA LEU A 153 -6.34 7.83 -1.02
C LEU A 153 -7.09 8.52 0.12
N CYS A 154 -7.98 9.42 -0.26
CA CYS A 154 -8.81 10.18 0.64
C CYS A 154 -10.28 9.95 0.33
N TYR A 155 -11.09 9.75 1.37
CA TYR A 155 -12.54 9.65 1.22
C TYR A 155 -13.13 10.98 0.79
N GLN A 156 -14.16 10.90 -0.07
CA GLN A 156 -15.00 12.02 -0.47
C GLN A 156 -16.43 11.86 0.00
#